data_AF-A0AAD4KKZ1-F1
#
_entry.id   AF-A0AAD4KKZ1-F1
#
_cell.length_a   1.000
_cell.length_b   1.000
_cell.length_c   1.000
_cell.angle_alpha   90.00
_cell.angle_beta   90.00
_cell.angle_gamma   90.00
#
_symmetry.space_group_name_H-M   'P 1'
#
loop_
_entity.id
_entity.type
_entity.pdbx_description
1 polymer ?
#
loop_
_entity_poly.entity_id
_entity_poly.type
_entity_poly.pdbx_seq_one_letter_code
_entity_poly.pdbx_strand_id
1 'polypeptide(L)'
;MKAVSDINILVTGGSGFLGSSCIIAFLTADYQVRGSNLSLSKKSTTKEALKNGGVTDFWFKRLSFVGVDLDHDKCWDKALESCTPIPTEEYRHENLLIIPARDGTLCVFRAAARAGVKRVVLTSSFNAIAYGHPDQSAPFTEVPWSNEKSKLSAYPKSKVVAERAA
;
A
#
# COMPACT_ATOMS: atom_id res chain seq x y z
N MET A 1 3.44 -20.48 -21.26
CA MET A 1 3.01 -19.54 -20.19
C MET A 1 3.51 -20.07 -18.86
N LYS A 2 3.96 -19.21 -17.93
CA LYS A 2 4.27 -19.66 -16.56
C LYS A 2 2.97 -20.08 -15.87
N ALA A 3 3.00 -21.14 -15.06
CA ALA A 3 1.86 -21.45 -14.21
C ALA A 3 1.66 -20.29 -13.23
N VAL A 4 0.41 -20.05 -12.80
CA VAL A 4 0.10 -18.98 -11.83
C VAL A 4 0.89 -19.18 -10.53
N SER A 5 1.13 -20.44 -10.16
CA SER A 5 1.99 -20.84 -9.05
C SER A 5 3.45 -20.43 -9.15
N ASP A 6 3.95 -20.04 -10.33
CA ASP A 6 5.34 -19.61 -10.55
C ASP A 6 5.49 -18.07 -10.49
N ILE A 7 4.39 -17.35 -10.24
CA ILE A 7 4.36 -15.90 -10.15
C ILE A 7 4.35 -15.50 -8.67
N ASN A 8 5.42 -14.81 -8.25
CA ASN A 8 5.55 -14.26 -6.91
C ASN A 8 4.94 -12.86 -6.86
N ILE A 9 4.00 -12.66 -5.93
CA ILE A 9 3.35 -11.37 -5.66
C ILE A 9 3.82 -10.86 -4.30
N LEU A 10 4.30 -9.61 -4.25
CA LEU A 10 4.56 -8.90 -3.00
C LEU A 10 3.35 -8.01 -2.67
N VAL A 11 2.77 -8.19 -1.49
CA VAL A 11 1.73 -7.30 -0.94
C VAL A 11 2.33 -6.51 0.21
N THR A 12 2.46 -5.19 0.04
CA THR A 12 2.92 -4.29 1.11
C THR A 12 1.79 -3.98 2.08
N GLY A 13 2.10 -3.88 3.38
CA GLY A 13 1.07 -3.63 4.39
C GLY A 13 0.12 -4.80 4.57
N GLY A 14 0.65 -6.04 4.52
CA GLY A 14 -0.11 -7.28 4.52
C GLY A 14 -0.96 -7.50 5.78
N SER A 15 -0.62 -6.85 6.90
CA SER A 15 -1.41 -6.85 8.13
C SER A 15 -2.57 -5.85 8.14
N GLY A 16 -2.65 -4.96 7.14
CA GLY A 16 -3.76 -4.00 7.01
C GLY A 16 -5.02 -4.64 6.46
N PHE A 17 -6.16 -3.97 6.60
CA PHE A 17 -7.45 -4.46 6.10
C PHE A 17 -7.37 -4.85 4.60
N LEU A 18 -7.07 -3.89 3.73
CA LEU A 18 -6.99 -4.15 2.29
C LEU A 18 -5.84 -5.10 1.94
N GLY A 19 -4.67 -4.96 2.59
CA GLY A 19 -3.51 -5.82 2.34
C GLY A 19 -3.81 -7.29 2.63
N SER A 20 -4.50 -7.59 3.73
CA SER A 20 -4.91 -8.95 4.07
C SER A 20 -5.95 -9.50 3.08
N SER A 21 -6.92 -8.68 2.66
CA SER A 21 -7.87 -9.07 1.60
C SER A 21 -7.19 -9.37 0.26
N CYS A 22 -6.19 -8.57 -0.14
CA CYS A 22 -5.40 -8.85 -1.34
C CYS A 22 -4.61 -10.16 -1.20
N ILE A 23 -4.00 -10.42 -0.04
CA ILE A 23 -3.30 -11.69 0.22
C ILE A 23 -4.26 -12.87 0.06
N ILE A 24 -5.46 -12.79 0.64
CA ILE A 24 -6.48 -13.84 0.50
C ILE A 24 -6.80 -14.07 -0.99
N ALA A 25 -7.12 -13.00 -1.73
CA ALA A 25 -7.50 -13.09 -3.14
C ALA A 25 -6.38 -13.69 -4.02
N PHE A 26 -5.12 -13.32 -3.79
CA PHE A 26 -4.01 -13.89 -4.54
C PHE A 26 -3.73 -15.35 -4.18
N LEU A 27 -3.83 -15.71 -2.90
CA LEU A 27 -3.67 -17.10 -2.47
C LEU A 27 -4.77 -18.00 -3.04
N THR A 28 -6.03 -17.57 -2.99
CA THR A 28 -7.16 -18.36 -3.53
C THR A 28 -7.10 -18.49 -5.05
N ALA A 29 -6.43 -17.55 -5.74
CA ALA A 29 -6.10 -17.65 -7.16
C ALA A 29 -4.80 -18.45 -7.45
N ASP A 30 -4.25 -19.16 -6.45
CA ASP A 30 -3.09 -20.05 -6.54
C ASP A 30 -1.72 -19.38 -6.76
N TYR A 31 -1.59 -18.08 -6.49
CA TYR A 31 -0.30 -17.38 -6.54
C TYR A 31 0.59 -17.69 -5.33
N GLN A 32 1.90 -17.47 -5.49
CA GLN A 32 2.84 -17.38 -4.37
C GLN A 32 2.86 -15.96 -3.83
N VAL A 33 2.62 -15.80 -2.54
CA VAL A 33 2.46 -14.47 -1.93
C VAL A 33 3.53 -14.22 -0.87
N ARG A 34 4.15 -13.06 -0.96
CA ARG A 34 4.98 -12.49 0.09
C ARG A 34 4.26 -11.27 0.67
N GLY A 35 3.86 -11.33 1.93
CA GLY A 35 3.32 -10.19 2.67
C GLY A 35 4.43 -9.41 3.36
N SER A 36 4.35 -8.08 3.38
CA SER A 36 5.26 -7.24 4.18
C SER A 36 4.53 -6.55 5.32
N ASN A 37 5.13 -6.55 6.52
CA ASN A 37 4.59 -5.91 7.71
C ASN A 37 5.65 -5.00 8.34
N LEU A 38 5.23 -3.84 8.87
CA LEU A 38 6.08 -2.90 9.61
C LEU A 38 6.64 -3.50 10.91
N SER A 39 5.93 -4.43 11.52
CA SER A 39 6.41 -5.16 12.69
C SER A 39 6.02 -6.62 12.61
N LEU A 40 7.00 -7.49 12.82
CA LEU A 40 6.79 -8.93 12.87
C LEU A 40 5.99 -9.38 14.11
N SER A 41 5.84 -8.50 15.10
CA SER A 41 4.94 -8.71 16.24
C SER A 41 3.48 -8.95 15.83
N LYS A 42 3.04 -8.41 14.69
CA LYS A 42 1.67 -8.56 14.17
C LYS A 42 1.44 -9.83 13.36
N LYS A 43 2.44 -10.73 13.26
CA LYS A 43 2.34 -11.96 12.44
C LYS A 43 1.22 -12.91 12.92
N SER A 44 1.04 -13.08 14.22
CA SER A 44 0.00 -13.96 14.78
C SER A 44 -1.40 -13.47 14.43
N THR A 45 -1.68 -12.21 14.74
CA THR A 45 -2.97 -11.55 14.42
C THR A 45 -3.26 -11.56 12.92
N THR A 46 -2.24 -11.36 12.08
CA THR A 46 -2.41 -11.41 10.62
C THR A 46 -2.78 -12.81 10.14
N LYS A 47 -2.13 -13.86 10.66
CA LYS A 47 -2.46 -15.25 10.30
C LYS A 47 -3.86 -15.64 10.74
N GLU A 48 -4.30 -15.20 11.92
CA GLU A 48 -5.67 -15.42 12.39
C GLU A 48 -6.69 -14.73 11.48
N ALA A 49 -6.46 -13.47 11.12
CA ALA A 49 -7.33 -12.76 10.18
C ALA A 49 -7.42 -13.46 8.82
N LEU A 50 -6.30 -13.99 8.31
CA LEU A 50 -6.27 -14.76 7.06
C LEU A 50 -7.04 -16.09 7.19
N LYS A 51 -6.91 -16.80 8.31
CA LYS A 51 -7.70 -18.02 8.58
C LYS A 51 -9.19 -17.72 8.61
N ASN A 52 -9.59 -16.65 9.29
CA ASN A 52 -10.99 -16.20 9.34
C ASN A 52 -11.50 -15.80 7.94
N GLY A 53 -10.61 -15.33 7.07
CA GLY A 53 -10.87 -15.07 5.65
C GLY A 53 -10.86 -16.31 4.74
N GLY A 54 -10.78 -17.53 5.29
CA GLY A 54 -10.85 -18.78 4.53
C GLY A 54 -9.51 -19.34 4.04
N VAL A 55 -8.36 -18.78 4.46
CA VAL A 55 -7.05 -19.31 4.08
C VAL A 55 -6.76 -20.60 4.83
N THR A 56 -6.53 -21.69 4.09
CA THR A 56 -6.22 -23.03 4.60
C THR A 56 -4.71 -23.27 4.72
N ASP A 57 -4.32 -24.35 5.41
CA ASP A 57 -2.92 -24.74 5.56
C ASP A 57 -2.23 -25.05 4.21
N PHE A 58 -3.00 -25.43 3.18
CA PHE A 58 -2.50 -25.55 1.82
C PHE A 58 -1.95 -24.22 1.29
N TRP A 59 -2.72 -23.14 1.42
CA TRP A 59 -2.31 -21.81 0.97
C TRP A 59 -1.28 -21.17 1.89
N PHE A 60 -1.28 -21.45 3.20
CA PHE A 60 -0.24 -20.95 4.09
C PHE A 60 1.17 -21.40 3.69
N LYS A 61 1.32 -22.56 3.04
CA LYS A 61 2.62 -23.02 2.49
C LYS A 61 3.13 -22.12 1.34
N ARG A 62 2.24 -21.35 0.72
CA ARG A 62 2.54 -20.39 -0.36
C ARG A 62 2.62 -18.94 0.13
N LEU A 63 2.43 -18.73 1.43
CA LEU A 63 2.51 -17.42 2.06
C LEU A 63 3.79 -17.31 2.89
N SER A 64 4.63 -16.35 2.53
CA SER A 64 5.76 -15.92 3.36
C SER A 64 5.53 -14.49 3.86
N PHE A 65 6.02 -14.19 5.06
CA PHE A 65 6.07 -12.81 5.54
C PHE A 65 7.52 -12.36 5.60
N VAL A 66 7.81 -11.24 4.95
CA VAL A 66 9.06 -10.53 5.11
C VAL A 66 8.87 -9.40 6.11
N GLY A 67 9.75 -9.35 7.11
CA GLY A 67 9.89 -8.15 7.92
C GLY A 67 10.60 -7.13 7.07
N VAL A 68 9.95 -5.98 6.89
CA VAL A 68 10.66 -4.80 6.41
C VAL A 68 11.12 -4.13 7.69
N ASP A 69 12.39 -4.35 8.01
CA ASP A 69 13.05 -3.74 9.16
C ASP A 69 13.51 -2.34 8.77
N LEU A 70 13.28 -1.36 9.65
CA LEU A 70 13.37 0.06 9.34
C LEU A 70 14.80 0.61 9.38
N ASP A 71 15.78 -0.20 9.82
CA ASP A 71 17.07 0.29 10.30
C ASP A 71 18.33 -0.28 9.57
N HIS A 72 18.23 -0.83 8.35
CA HIS A 72 19.41 -1.37 7.62
C HIS A 72 19.51 -0.98 6.12
N ASP A 73 19.73 0.31 5.84
CA ASP A 73 20.94 0.94 5.23
C ASP A 73 21.54 0.52 3.88
N LYS A 74 20.73 0.24 2.83
CA LYS A 74 21.04 0.73 1.46
C LYS A 74 19.76 1.10 0.70
N CYS A 75 19.38 2.37 0.82
CA CYS A 75 18.15 3.02 0.31
C CYS A 75 16.86 2.72 1.07
N TRP A 76 16.95 2.65 2.41
CA TRP A 76 15.78 2.58 3.30
C TRP A 76 15.79 3.65 4.43
N ASP A 77 16.83 4.48 4.54
CA ASP A 77 17.15 5.28 5.75
C ASP A 77 16.33 6.58 5.93
N LYS A 78 15.34 6.80 5.07
CA LYS A 78 14.26 7.80 5.25
C LYS A 78 12.87 7.27 4.92
N ALA A 79 12.76 6.01 4.50
CA ALA A 79 11.59 5.53 3.78
C ALA A 79 10.52 4.88 4.67
N LEU A 80 10.68 4.94 5.98
CA LEU A 80 9.89 4.13 6.90
C LEU A 80 9.29 4.88 8.10
N GLU A 81 9.31 6.21 8.09
CA GLU A 81 8.44 7.01 8.96
C GLU A 81 6.97 7.10 8.49
N SER A 82 6.58 6.40 7.42
CA SER A 82 5.17 6.02 7.30
C SER A 82 4.91 4.81 6.41
N CYS A 83 4.15 3.87 6.94
CA CYS A 83 2.85 3.66 6.33
C CYS A 83 1.88 4.36 7.25
N THR A 84 1.21 5.43 6.80
CA THR A 84 0.30 6.12 7.69
C THR A 84 -0.87 5.18 7.96
N PRO A 85 -1.07 4.67 9.19
CA PRO A 85 -2.42 4.25 9.57
C PRO A 85 -3.32 5.45 9.30
N ILE A 86 -4.54 5.27 8.77
CA ILE A 86 -5.50 6.37 8.66
C ILE A 86 -5.71 6.90 10.08
N PRO A 87 -5.16 8.06 10.46
CA PRO A 87 -5.25 8.55 11.82
C PRO A 87 -6.53 9.38 11.91
N THR A 88 -7.22 9.24 13.03
CA THR A 88 -8.49 9.92 13.31
C THR A 88 -8.30 11.37 13.78
N GLU A 89 -7.05 11.82 14.01
CA GLU A 89 -6.75 13.20 14.45
C GLU A 89 -6.17 14.06 13.32
N GLU A 90 -6.56 15.34 13.31
CA GLU A 90 -5.90 16.36 12.50
C GLU A 90 -4.45 16.53 12.97
N TYR A 91 -3.50 16.13 12.13
CA TYR A 91 -2.10 16.47 12.36
C TYR A 91 -1.92 17.99 12.40
N ARG A 92 -1.17 18.49 13.39
CA ARG A 92 -0.76 19.91 13.48
C ARG A 92 0.02 20.38 12.24
N HIS A 93 0.67 19.45 11.53
CA HIS A 93 1.40 19.69 10.29
C HIS A 93 1.11 18.61 9.25
N GLU A 94 0.61 19.03 8.08
CA GLU A 94 0.25 18.12 6.97
C GLU A 94 1.43 17.29 6.44
N ASN A 95 2.65 17.78 6.61
CA ASN A 95 3.87 17.08 6.19
C ASN A 95 4.13 15.79 6.96
N LEU A 96 3.52 15.58 8.14
CA LEU A 96 3.55 14.29 8.84
C LEU A 96 2.81 13.18 8.08
N LEU A 97 1.98 13.56 7.09
CA LEU A 97 1.20 12.66 6.27
C LEU A 97 1.65 12.66 4.80
N ILE A 98 1.98 13.83 4.26
CA ILE A 98 2.32 14.00 2.84
C ILE A 98 3.71 13.41 2.52
N ILE A 99 4.75 13.85 3.23
CA ILE A 99 6.14 13.44 2.95
C ILE A 99 6.26 11.91 3.06
N PRO A 100 5.76 11.29 4.14
CA PRO A 100 5.98 9.89 4.33
C PRO A 100 5.19 9.03 3.31
N ALA A 101 3.98 9.44 2.91
CA ALA A 101 3.21 8.77 1.86
C ALA A 101 3.93 8.81 0.50
N ARG A 102 4.48 9.98 0.13
CA ARG A 102 5.29 10.15 -1.10
C ARG A 102 6.56 9.32 -1.07
N ASP A 103 7.34 9.46 -0.01
CA ASP A 103 8.69 8.87 0.08
C ASP A 103 8.62 7.35 0.25
N GLY A 104 7.63 6.84 0.98
CA GLY A 104 7.33 5.42 1.05
C GLY A 104 6.96 4.84 -0.32
N THR A 105 6.13 5.55 -1.10
CA THR A 105 5.75 5.14 -2.46
C THR A 105 6.97 5.08 -3.38
N LEU A 106 7.76 6.15 -3.44
CA LEU A 106 8.99 6.20 -4.23
C LEU A 106 10.00 5.12 -3.83
N CYS A 107 10.10 4.81 -2.54
CA CYS A 107 10.98 3.76 -2.06
C CYS A 107 10.59 2.39 -2.64
N VAL A 108 9.31 2.03 -2.54
CA VAL A 108 8.79 0.76 -3.07
C VAL A 108 8.99 0.69 -4.58
N PHE A 109 8.68 1.76 -5.31
CA PHE A 109 8.84 1.80 -6.76
C PHE A 109 10.31 1.66 -7.19
N ARG A 110 11.24 2.35 -6.51
CA ARG A 110 12.68 2.21 -6.76
C ARG A 110 13.18 0.81 -6.43
N ALA A 111 12.72 0.20 -5.34
CA ALA A 111 13.08 -1.17 -4.97
C ALA A 111 12.55 -2.18 -6.00
N ALA A 112 11.31 -2.01 -6.45
CA ALA A 112 10.69 -2.83 -7.49
C ALA A 112 11.46 -2.74 -8.82
N ALA A 113 11.85 -1.52 -9.22
CA ALA A 113 12.65 -1.29 -10.41
C ALA A 113 14.02 -1.99 -10.32
N ARG A 114 14.76 -1.84 -9.21
CA ARG A 114 16.05 -2.53 -8.99
C ARG A 114 15.92 -4.05 -9.01
N ALA A 115 14.80 -4.58 -8.52
CA ALA A 115 14.54 -6.02 -8.49
C ALA A 115 14.00 -6.57 -9.83
N GLY A 116 13.82 -5.73 -10.86
CA GLY A 116 13.28 -6.15 -12.16
C GLY A 116 11.82 -6.61 -12.09
N VAL A 117 11.04 -6.06 -11.15
CA VAL A 117 9.61 -6.36 -11.03
C VAL A 117 8.88 -5.90 -12.30
N LYS A 118 8.10 -6.80 -12.90
CA LYS A 118 7.42 -6.53 -14.18
C LYS A 118 6.26 -5.56 -14.09
N ARG A 119 5.63 -5.46 -12.92
CA ARG A 119 4.46 -4.61 -12.68
C ARG A 119 4.37 -4.24 -11.21
N VAL A 120 4.15 -2.97 -10.95
CA VAL A 120 3.76 -2.43 -9.64
C VAL A 120 2.32 -1.96 -9.74
N VAL A 121 1.51 -2.26 -8.73
CA VAL A 121 0.14 -1.74 -8.60
C VAL A 121 0.11 -0.91 -7.32
N LEU A 122 -0.16 0.38 -7.47
CA LEU A 122 -0.33 1.30 -6.34
C LEU A 122 -1.80 1.40 -5.98
N THR A 123 -2.13 1.14 -4.72
CA THR A 123 -3.45 1.45 -4.19
C THR A 123 -3.54 2.95 -3.88
N SER A 124 -4.12 3.71 -4.80
CA SER A 124 -4.47 5.10 -4.55
C SER A 124 -5.80 5.23 -3.78
N SER A 125 -6.54 6.32 -3.99
CA SER A 125 -7.78 6.64 -3.32
C SER A 125 -8.60 7.58 -4.19
N PHE A 126 -9.92 7.51 -4.05
CA PHE A 126 -10.85 8.53 -4.56
C PHE A 126 -10.44 9.95 -4.14
N ASN A 127 -9.74 10.09 -3.01
CA ASN A 127 -9.22 11.36 -2.53
C ASN A 127 -8.18 12.02 -3.45
N ALA A 128 -7.58 11.26 -4.37
CA ALA A 128 -6.65 11.79 -5.37
C ALA A 128 -7.35 12.42 -6.58
N ILE A 129 -8.65 12.20 -6.76
CA ILE A 129 -9.40 12.65 -7.95
C ILE A 129 -10.57 13.61 -7.65
N ALA A 130 -11.18 13.54 -6.45
CA ALA A 130 -12.50 14.14 -6.23
C ALA A 130 -12.56 15.36 -5.30
N TYR A 131 -11.43 15.80 -4.75
CA TYR A 131 -11.43 16.82 -3.68
C TYR A 131 -11.00 18.19 -4.20
N GLY A 132 -11.58 19.26 -3.63
CA GLY A 132 -11.22 20.64 -3.95
C GLY A 132 -11.85 21.20 -5.22
N HIS A 133 -12.78 20.46 -5.83
CA HIS A 133 -13.59 20.92 -6.96
C HIS A 133 -14.84 21.66 -6.46
N PRO A 134 -15.38 22.60 -7.24
CA PRO A 134 -16.74 23.07 -7.06
C PRO A 134 -17.75 21.92 -7.19
N ASP A 135 -18.96 22.13 -6.68
CA ASP A 135 -20.04 21.17 -6.87
C ASP A 135 -20.28 20.93 -8.37
N GLN A 136 -20.40 19.65 -8.73
CA GLN A 136 -20.68 19.22 -10.09
C GLN A 136 -21.68 18.07 -10.09
N SER A 137 -22.51 18.01 -11.12
CA SER A 137 -23.43 16.89 -11.37
C SER A 137 -22.78 15.77 -12.18
N ALA A 138 -21.69 16.07 -12.88
CA ALA A 138 -20.96 15.08 -13.66
C ALA A 138 -20.22 14.11 -12.72
N PRO A 139 -20.21 12.80 -13.02
CA PRO A 139 -19.42 11.84 -12.25
C PRO A 139 -17.93 12.11 -12.41
N PHE A 140 -17.16 11.87 -11.34
CA PHE A 140 -15.70 11.85 -11.43
C PHE A 140 -15.24 10.66 -12.28
N THR A 141 -14.16 10.88 -13.03
CA THR A 141 -13.48 9.85 -13.85
C THR A 141 -12.02 9.74 -13.40
N GLU A 142 -11.24 8.91 -14.09
CA GLU A 142 -9.81 8.70 -13.86
C GLU A 142 -8.93 9.85 -14.42
N VAL A 143 -9.54 10.82 -15.10
CA VAL A 143 -8.85 11.92 -15.77
C VAL A 143 -8.50 13.08 -14.83
N PRO A 144 -9.45 13.65 -14.04
CA PRO A 144 -9.15 14.77 -13.17
C PRO A 144 -8.36 14.34 -11.93
N TRP A 145 -7.50 15.25 -11.47
CA TRP A 145 -6.88 15.18 -10.15
C TRP A 145 -7.62 16.10 -9.20
N SER A 146 -7.66 15.73 -7.92
CA SER A 146 -8.07 16.61 -6.83
C SER A 146 -7.33 17.96 -6.95
N ASN A 147 -8.08 19.04 -6.83
CA ASN A 147 -7.60 20.39 -7.04
C ASN A 147 -6.83 20.90 -5.82
N GLU A 148 -5.50 20.80 -5.90
CA GLU A 148 -4.58 21.29 -4.86
C GLU A 148 -4.50 22.81 -4.73
N LYS A 149 -5.08 23.58 -5.69
CA LYS A 149 -5.21 25.04 -5.53
C LYS A 149 -6.27 25.42 -4.49
N SER A 150 -7.18 24.49 -4.19
CA SER A 150 -8.17 24.63 -3.13
C SER A 150 -7.59 24.21 -1.78
N LYS A 151 -8.22 24.65 -0.68
CA LYS A 151 -7.85 24.21 0.67
C LYS A 151 -8.25 22.74 0.89
N LEU A 152 -7.31 21.83 0.67
CA LEU A 152 -7.45 20.40 0.96
C LEU A 152 -6.93 20.07 2.37
N SER A 153 -7.53 19.08 3.03
CA SER A 153 -6.96 18.49 4.25
C SER A 153 -5.73 17.63 3.91
N ALA A 154 -4.93 17.30 4.93
CA ALA A 154 -3.65 16.62 4.76
C ALA A 154 -3.76 15.25 4.06
N TYR A 155 -4.85 14.51 4.29
CA TYR A 155 -4.99 13.15 3.77
C TYR A 155 -5.30 13.09 2.25
N PRO A 156 -6.25 13.87 1.70
CA PRO A 156 -6.39 13.99 0.25
C PRO A 156 -5.12 14.49 -0.43
N LYS A 157 -4.44 15.51 0.14
CA LYS A 157 -3.15 15.97 -0.39
C LYS A 157 -2.12 14.86 -0.44
N SER A 158 -1.97 14.07 0.62
CA SER A 158 -0.98 12.99 0.65
C SER A 158 -1.25 11.93 -0.42
N LYS A 159 -2.51 11.64 -0.73
CA LYS A 159 -2.89 10.72 -1.81
C LYS A 159 -2.56 11.26 -3.19
N VAL A 160 -2.85 12.54 -3.46
CA VAL A 160 -2.46 13.20 -4.73
C VAL A 160 -0.94 13.16 -4.91
N VAL A 161 -0.20 13.58 -3.89
CA VAL A 161 1.27 13.69 -3.98
C VAL A 161 1.92 12.30 -4.10
N ALA A 162 1.43 11.30 -3.38
CA ALA A 162 1.96 9.94 -3.48
C ALA A 162 1.69 9.31 -4.84
N GLU A 163 0.48 9.47 -5.38
CA GLU A 163 0.12 8.89 -6.68
C GLU A 163 0.85 9.58 -7.85
N ARG A 164 1.03 10.90 -7.82
CA ARG A 164 1.83 11.60 -8.85
C ARG A 164 3.32 11.28 -8.82
N ALA A 165 3.83 10.85 -7.68
CA ALA A 165 5.24 10.50 -7.54
C ALA A 165 5.56 9.07 -8.03
N ALA A 166 4.52 8.23 -8.17
CA ALA A 166 4.62 6.84 -8.58
C ALA A 166 4.89 6.68 -10.09
#